data_AF-A0A8S3ZH20-F1
#
_entry.id   AF-A0A8S3ZH20-F1
#
_cell.length_a   1.000
_cell.length_b   1.000
_cell.length_c   1.000
_cell.angle_alpha   90.00
_cell.angle_beta   90.00
_cell.angle_gamma   90.00
#
_symmetry.space_group_name_H-M   'P 1'
#
loop_
_entity.id
_entity.type
_entity.pdbx_description
1 polymer ?
#
loop_
_entity_poly.entity_id
_entity_poly.type
_entity_poly.pdbx_seq_one_letter_code
_entity_poly.pdbx_strand_id
1 'polypeptide(L)'
;MHGSIHVVQVFVLGYFLVVDAVDNHFFTDLWAVHIQGGEEIARTVASRNDFVYMGQIMPDYYHFQHRKVAKRSVFASNHYHKSLAEDSEVLWVEQQVAKSRKKRSIHFNDPKWPIMWYL
;
A
#
# COMPACT_ATOMS: atom_id res chain seq x y z
N MET A 1 -44.02 19.47 1.27
CA MET A 1 -43.37 18.15 1.47
C MET A 1 -41.98 18.05 0.80
N HIS A 2 -41.34 19.16 0.38
CA HIS A 2 -40.03 19.14 -0.31
C HIS A 2 -38.81 19.27 0.62
N GLY A 3 -38.97 19.78 1.86
CA GLY A 3 -37.86 19.99 2.79
C GLY A 3 -37.28 18.69 3.38
N SER A 4 -38.10 17.64 3.55
CA SER A 4 -37.64 16.37 4.12
C SER A 4 -36.72 15.60 3.16
N ILE A 5 -36.91 15.76 1.85
CA ILE A 5 -36.13 15.05 0.82
C ILE A 5 -34.69 15.58 0.79
N HIS A 6 -34.51 16.90 0.90
CA HIS A 6 -33.19 17.52 0.96
C HIS A 6 -32.44 17.17 2.25
N VAL A 7 -33.13 17.12 3.39
CA VAL A 7 -32.53 16.69 4.67
C VAL A 7 -32.06 15.23 4.57
N VAL A 8 -32.91 14.33 4.06
CA VAL A 8 -32.54 12.92 3.84
C VAL A 8 -31.38 12.80 2.85
N GLN A 9 -31.36 13.57 1.74
CA GLN A 9 -30.24 13.57 0.79
C GLN A 9 -28.93 14.03 1.43
N VAL A 10 -28.94 15.06 2.28
CA VAL A 10 -27.74 15.54 2.99
C VAL A 10 -27.23 14.48 3.98
N PHE A 11 -28.11 13.80 4.71
CA PHE A 11 -27.72 12.70 5.59
C PHE A 11 -27.20 11.48 4.82
N VAL A 12 -27.79 11.14 3.69
CA VAL A 12 -27.34 10.04 2.83
C VAL A 12 -25.97 10.37 2.21
N LEU A 13 -25.79 11.57 1.65
CA LEU A 13 -24.50 12.03 1.13
C LEU A 13 -23.43 12.11 2.23
N GLY A 14 -23.79 12.62 3.41
CA GLY A 14 -22.90 12.64 4.57
C GLY A 14 -22.50 11.25 5.03
N TYR A 15 -23.43 10.29 5.02
CA TYR A 15 -23.16 8.89 5.34
C TYR A 15 -22.21 8.24 4.32
N PHE A 16 -22.43 8.45 3.02
CA PHE A 16 -21.53 7.95 1.97
C PHE A 16 -20.11 8.53 2.10
N LEU A 17 -19.98 9.83 2.37
CA LEU A 17 -18.67 10.47 2.61
C LEU A 17 -17.95 9.90 3.84
N VAL A 18 -18.69 9.57 4.92
CA VAL A 18 -18.12 8.95 6.11
C VAL A 18 -17.67 7.51 5.85
N VAL A 19 -18.43 6.73 5.07
CA VAL A 19 -18.08 5.34 4.74
C VAL A 19 -16.84 5.25 3.85
N ASP A 20 -16.70 6.12 2.84
CA ASP A 20 -15.49 6.17 2.01
C ASP A 20 -14.23 6.56 2.81
N ALA A 21 -14.39 7.32 3.91
CA ALA A 21 -13.28 7.70 4.78
C ALA A 21 -12.73 6.54 5.65
N VAL A 22 -13.40 5.38 5.70
CA VAL A 22 -12.99 4.21 6.52
C VAL A 22 -12.22 3.17 5.70
N ASP A 23 -11.40 3.57 4.73
CA ASP A 23 -10.39 2.65 4.19
C ASP A 23 -9.12 2.76 5.05
N ASN A 24 -9.04 1.92 6.09
CA ASN A 24 -7.89 1.81 6.98
C ASN A 24 -6.70 1.18 6.24
N HIS A 25 -6.03 2.00 5.45
CA HIS A 25 -4.75 1.66 4.84
C HIS A 25 -3.68 1.59 5.92
N PHE A 26 -3.06 0.42 6.08
CA PHE A 26 -1.91 0.26 6.95
C PHE A 26 -0.63 0.39 6.13
N PHE A 27 0.19 1.38 6.40
CA PHE A 27 1.49 1.55 5.77
C PHE A 27 2.55 0.67 6.43
N THR A 28 3.54 0.26 5.63
CA THR A 28 4.66 -0.57 6.07
C THR A 28 5.97 0.22 6.09
N ASP A 29 7.04 -0.39 6.55
CA ASP A 29 8.41 0.15 6.54
C ASP A 29 9.14 -0.07 5.20
N LEU A 30 8.39 -0.34 4.13
CA LEU A 30 8.90 -0.78 2.84
C LEU A 30 8.49 0.17 1.72
N TRP A 31 9.36 0.33 0.72
CA TRP A 31 9.17 1.18 -0.45
C TRP A 31 9.54 0.43 -1.72
N ALA A 32 8.76 0.66 -2.77
CA ALA A 32 9.14 0.34 -4.14
C ALA A 32 9.69 1.61 -4.80
N VAL A 33 10.84 1.48 -5.45
CA VAL A 33 11.55 2.62 -6.06
C VAL A 33 11.97 2.24 -7.48
N HIS A 34 11.73 3.13 -8.44
CA HIS A 34 12.15 2.98 -9.83
C HIS A 34 13.42 3.79 -10.06
N ILE A 35 14.52 3.10 -10.37
CA ILE A 35 15.85 3.68 -10.58
C ILE A 35 16.46 3.03 -11.82
N GLN A 36 16.95 3.84 -12.75
CA GLN A 36 17.67 3.33 -13.92
C GLN A 36 19.15 3.14 -13.63
N GLY A 37 19.82 2.29 -14.44
CA GLY A 37 21.27 2.10 -14.38
C GLY A 37 21.74 1.02 -13.39
N GLY A 38 20.81 0.19 -12.90
CA GLY A 38 21.14 -1.08 -12.25
C GLY A 38 21.23 -1.02 -10.72
N GLU A 39 21.58 -2.17 -10.16
CA GLU A 39 21.52 -2.42 -8.71
C GLU A 39 22.55 -1.61 -7.92
N GLU A 40 23.72 -1.33 -8.49
CA GLU A 40 24.77 -0.52 -7.84
C GLU A 40 24.28 0.91 -7.56
N ILE A 41 23.57 1.52 -8.51
CA ILE A 41 22.97 2.84 -8.33
C ILE A 41 21.87 2.76 -7.27
N ALA A 42 21.00 1.74 -7.34
CA ALA A 42 19.95 1.55 -6.34
C ALA A 42 20.49 1.39 -4.91
N ARG A 43 21.59 0.65 -4.73
CA ARG A 43 22.28 0.52 -3.43
C ARG A 43 22.86 1.85 -2.94
N THR A 44 23.42 2.63 -3.86
CA THR A 44 23.95 3.97 -3.57
C THR A 44 22.84 4.92 -3.13
N VAL A 45 21.73 4.97 -3.88
CA VAL A 45 20.54 5.78 -3.55
C VAL A 45 19.96 5.37 -2.19
N ALA A 46 19.84 4.07 -1.92
CA ALA A 46 19.35 3.57 -0.64
C ALA A 46 20.25 4.07 0.51
N SER A 47 21.57 3.88 0.42
CA SER A 47 22.51 4.31 1.45
C SER A 47 22.53 5.82 1.63
N ARG A 48 22.41 6.61 0.54
CA ARG A 48 22.39 8.07 0.59
C ARG A 48 21.17 8.63 1.33
N ASN A 49 20.04 7.94 1.26
CA ASN A 49 18.78 8.34 1.87
C ASN A 49 18.49 7.62 3.21
N ASP A 50 19.48 6.96 3.84
CA ASP A 50 19.32 6.17 5.07
C ASP A 50 18.36 4.96 4.95
N PHE A 51 18.18 4.42 3.75
CA PHE A 51 17.43 3.18 3.49
C PHE A 51 18.34 1.96 3.40
N VAL A 52 17.76 0.80 3.68
CA VAL A 52 18.37 -0.51 3.45
C VAL A 52 17.86 -1.05 2.12
N TYR A 53 18.79 -1.38 1.23
CA TYR A 53 18.48 -2.11 0.00
C TYR A 53 18.07 -3.57 0.33
N MET A 54 16.88 -3.99 -0.12
CA MET A 54 16.32 -5.32 0.16
C MET A 54 16.39 -6.26 -1.04
N GLY A 55 16.50 -5.74 -2.26
CA GLY A 55 16.55 -6.56 -3.48
C GLY A 55 15.84 -5.91 -4.67
N GLN A 56 16.00 -6.53 -5.83
CA GLN A 56 15.27 -6.17 -7.05
C GLN A 56 13.90 -6.87 -7.06
N ILE A 57 12.85 -6.12 -7.41
CA ILE A 57 11.48 -6.65 -7.55
C ILE A 57 11.21 -7.03 -9.00
N MET A 58 11.58 -6.13 -9.92
CA MET A 58 11.47 -6.29 -11.37
C MET A 58 12.54 -5.40 -12.04
N PRO A 59 12.79 -5.51 -13.36
CA PRO A 59 13.79 -4.67 -14.04
C PRO A 59 13.63 -3.19 -13.70
N ASP A 60 14.70 -2.55 -13.22
CA ASP A 60 14.76 -1.15 -12.74
C ASP A 60 13.90 -0.79 -11.50
N TYR A 61 13.17 -1.74 -10.90
CA TYR A 61 12.45 -1.52 -9.65
C TYR A 61 13.09 -2.27 -8.48
N TYR A 62 13.32 -1.54 -7.41
CA TYR A 62 14.02 -2.02 -6.23
C TYR A 62 13.18 -1.85 -4.97
N HIS A 63 13.48 -2.69 -4.00
CA HIS A 63 12.80 -2.74 -2.73
C HIS A 63 13.68 -2.13 -1.65
N PHE A 64 13.23 -1.06 -1.02
CA PHE A 64 13.95 -0.37 0.06
C PHE A 64 13.19 -0.52 1.39
N GLN A 65 13.93 -0.53 2.50
CA GLN A 65 13.38 -0.54 3.85
C GLN A 65 13.94 0.61 4.70
N HIS A 66 13.11 1.27 5.49
CA HIS A 66 13.58 2.30 6.43
C HIS A 66 13.45 1.85 7.88
N ARG A 67 14.57 1.70 8.60
CA ARG A 67 14.60 1.12 9.97
C ARG A 67 13.86 1.94 11.03
N LYS A 68 13.72 3.26 10.83
CA LYS A 68 13.01 4.14 11.78
C LYS A 68 11.50 4.18 11.55
N VAL A 69 10.98 3.49 10.53
CA VAL A 69 9.55 3.42 10.25
C VAL A 69 8.97 2.13 10.81
N ALA A 70 7.81 2.23 11.43
CA ALA A 70 7.12 1.08 11.97
C ALA A 70 6.61 0.17 10.83
N LYS A 71 6.74 -1.14 11.01
CA LYS A 71 6.25 -2.16 10.05
C LYS A 71 4.74 -2.10 9.79
N ARG A 72 3.99 -1.45 10.69
CA ARG A 72 2.56 -1.20 10.56
C ARG A 72 2.23 0.16 11.15
N SER A 73 1.80 1.09 10.31
CA SER A 73 1.40 2.45 10.65
C SER A 73 0.05 2.77 10.03
N VAL A 74 -0.76 3.60 10.68
CA VAL A 74 -1.99 4.16 10.09
C VAL A 74 -1.68 5.38 9.22
N PHE A 75 -0.50 5.99 9.43
CA PHE A 75 -0.04 7.17 8.70
C PHE A 75 1.10 6.84 7.74
N ALA A 76 1.03 7.42 6.54
CA ALA A 76 2.13 7.40 5.58
C ALA A 76 3.35 8.13 6.12
N SER A 77 4.54 7.66 5.74
CA SER A 77 5.83 8.20 6.17
C SER A 77 6.30 9.29 5.19
N ASN A 78 5.56 10.39 5.13
CA ASN A 78 5.74 11.46 4.14
C ASN A 78 7.16 12.06 4.13
N HIS A 79 7.80 12.18 5.29
CA HIS A 79 9.17 12.71 5.39
C HIS A 79 10.17 11.84 4.60
N TYR A 80 10.16 10.53 4.84
CA TYR A 80 11.07 9.58 4.18
C TYR A 80 10.69 9.34 2.72
N HIS A 81 9.38 9.32 2.42
CA HIS A 81 8.90 9.26 1.03
C HIS A 81 9.39 10.47 0.23
N LYS A 82 9.27 11.68 0.78
CA LYS A 82 9.74 12.91 0.13
C LYS A 82 11.25 12.90 -0.10
N SER A 83 12.05 12.41 0.86
CA SER A 83 13.50 12.28 0.69
C SER A 83 13.87 11.45 -0.55
N LEU A 84 13.22 10.29 -0.75
CA LEU A 84 13.44 9.48 -1.95
C LEU A 84 12.91 10.14 -3.22
N ALA A 85 11.76 10.83 -3.14
CA ALA A 85 11.15 11.49 -4.30
C ALA A 85 11.95 12.70 -4.82
N GLU A 86 12.73 13.35 -3.95
CA GLU A 86 13.59 14.49 -4.30
C GLU A 86 14.96 14.06 -4.84
N ASP A 87 15.30 12.77 -4.77
CA ASP A 87 16.55 12.22 -5.26
C ASP A 87 16.58 12.18 -6.80
N SER A 88 17.64 12.72 -7.42
CA SER A 88 17.74 12.86 -8.88
C SER A 88 17.79 11.54 -9.65
N GLU A 89 18.18 10.44 -9.01
CA GLU A 89 18.26 9.11 -9.63
C GLU A 89 16.94 8.33 -9.51
N VAL A 90 15.99 8.84 -8.72
CA VAL A 90 14.70 8.21 -8.48
C VAL A 90 13.66 8.78 -9.44
N LEU A 91 13.13 7.91 -10.30
CA LEU A 91 12.10 8.29 -11.26
C LEU A 91 10.68 8.17 -10.67
N TRP A 92 10.50 7.25 -9.73
CA TRP A 92 9.24 7.00 -9.06
C TRP A 92 9.47 6.30 -7.73
N VAL A 93 8.64 6.60 -6.74
CA VAL A 93 8.69 5.99 -5.42
C VAL A 93 7.28 5.84 -4.86
N GLU A 94 7.03 4.73 -4.16
CA GLU A 94 5.79 4.53 -3.42
C GLU A 94 6.02 3.70 -2.16
N GLN A 95 5.38 4.10 -1.06
CA GLN A 95 5.41 3.34 0.18
C GLN A 95 4.44 2.16 0.09
N GLN A 96 4.89 0.97 0.47
CA GLN A 96 4.04 -0.21 0.43
C GLN A 96 2.92 -0.12 1.48
N VAL A 97 1.70 -0.38 1.01
CA VAL A 97 0.49 -0.43 1.83
C VAL A 97 0.08 -1.89 2.07
N ALA A 98 0.03 -2.28 3.33
CA ALA A 98 -0.43 -3.58 3.77
C ALA A 98 -1.94 -3.73 3.52
N LYS A 99 -2.31 -4.81 2.81
CA LYS A 99 -3.70 -5.19 2.60
C LYS A 99 -4.18 -6.10 3.74
N SER A 100 -5.41 -5.87 4.19
CA SER A 100 -6.06 -6.73 5.18
C SER A 100 -6.51 -8.04 4.53
N ARG A 101 -6.13 -9.17 5.13
CA ARG A 101 -6.57 -10.49 4.68
C ARG A 101 -8.05 -10.68 5.03
N LYS A 102 -8.93 -10.74 4.03
CA LYS A 102 -10.32 -11.19 4.19
C LYS A 102 -10.43 -12.66 3.84
N LYS A 103 -11.13 -13.45 4.67
CA LYS A 103 -11.46 -14.83 4.33
C LYS A 103 -12.32 -14.83 3.07
N ARG A 104 -11.94 -15.59 2.05
CA ARG A 104 -12.77 -15.77 0.85
C ARG A 104 -14.10 -16.39 1.27
N SER A 105 -15.21 -15.92 0.70
CA SER A 105 -16.50 -16.56 0.91
C SER A 105 -16.41 -18.02 0.51
N ILE A 106 -17.01 -18.87 1.32
CA ILE A 106 -17.04 -20.31 1.10
C ILE A 106 -18.22 -20.59 0.16
N HIS A 107 -18.04 -20.32 -1.13
CA HIS A 107 -18.93 -20.85 -2.16
C HIS A 107 -18.16 -21.94 -2.91
N PHE A 108 -18.37 -23.18 -2.48
CA PHE A 108 -17.78 -24.34 -3.15
C PHE A 108 -18.59 -24.62 -4.41
N ASN A 109 -18.00 -24.31 -5.56
CA ASN A 109 -18.57 -24.57 -6.87
C ASN A 109 -18.04 -25.88 -7.49
N ASP A 110 -17.20 -26.63 -6.76
CA ASP A 110 -16.66 -27.91 -7.21
C ASP A 110 -17.61 -29.06 -6.85
N PRO A 111 -18.17 -29.80 -7.84
CA PRO A 111 -19.02 -30.97 -7.58
C PRO A 111 -18.34 -32.11 -6.82
N LYS A 112 -17.00 -32.16 -6.81
CA LYS A 112 -16.21 -33.18 -6.08
C LYS A 112 -16.01 -32.84 -4.61
N TRP A 113 -16.44 -31.66 -4.16
CA TRP A 113 -16.32 -31.23 -2.77
C TRP A 113 -16.76 -32.28 -1.73
N PRO A 114 -17.89 -33.01 -1.91
CA PRO A 114 -18.36 -33.98 -0.90
C PRO A 114 -17.48 -35.24 -0.73
N ILE A 115 -16.53 -35.49 -1.64
CA ILE A 115 -15.72 -36.72 -1.67
C ILE A 115 -14.22 -36.46 -1.43
N MET A 116 -13.83 -35.22 -1.13
CA MET A 116 -12.43 -34.86 -0.85
C MET A 116 -12.07 -35.18 0.60
N TRP A 117 -11.30 -36.25 0.82
CA TRP A 117 -10.89 -36.72 2.16
C TRP A 117 -9.71 -35.96 2.78
N TYR A 118 -9.11 -35.02 2.04
CA TYR A 118 -7.89 -34.27 2.42
C TYR A 118 -8.12 -32.78 2.67
N LEU A 119 -9.38 -32.35 2.69
CA LEU A 119 -9.84 -31.04 3.15
C LEU A 119 -10.47 -31.17 4.53
#